data_AF-A0A8D8PK85-F1
#
_entry.id   AF-A0A8D8PK85-F1
#
_cell.length_a   1.000
_cell.length_b   1.000
_cell.length_c   1.000
_cell.angle_alpha   90.00
_cell.angle_beta   90.00
_cell.angle_gamma   90.00
#
_symmetry.space_group_name_H-M   'P 1'
#
loop_
_entity.id
_entity.type
_entity.pdbx_description
1 polymer ?
#
loop_
_entity_poly.entity_id
_entity_poly.type
_entity_poly.pdbx_seq_one_letter_code
_entity_poly.pdbx_strand_id
1 'polypeptide(L)'
;ETARDLLKRGAKVYIACRSLEKANQAKQELVAETGYPDIHVRQLDLSSLKSVREFAAKFLAEEPRLNILINNAGVMACPKALTEDGFEQQLGVNHLGHFLLTNLLLDRLKSCAPSRIVNLSSLAHRYGTINRQDLNSERSYNQVTAYCQSKLANVLFTGELARRLEGTSVTAYAVHPGTVNTELPRHM
;
A
#
# COMPACT_ATOMS: atom_id res chain seq x y z
N GLU A 1 -10.25 1.92 -10.35
CA GLU A 1 -9.89 3.32 -10.67
C GLU A 1 -8.41 3.55 -10.97
N THR A 2 -7.48 3.56 -10.01
CA THR A 2 -6.07 3.87 -10.29
C THR A 2 -5.44 2.99 -11.38
N ALA A 3 -5.69 1.67 -11.31
CA ALA A 3 -5.26 0.74 -12.36
C ALA A 3 -5.87 1.09 -13.73
N ARG A 4 -7.16 1.45 -13.78
CA ARG A 4 -7.88 1.85 -15.01
C ARG A 4 -7.22 3.05 -15.68
N ASP A 5 -6.91 4.10 -14.93
CA ASP A 5 -6.29 5.31 -15.49
C ASP A 5 -4.87 5.04 -16.00
N LEU A 6 -4.09 4.24 -15.26
CA LEU A 6 -2.74 3.82 -15.69
C LEU A 6 -2.79 2.99 -16.98
N LEU A 7 -3.73 2.03 -17.08
CA LEU A 7 -3.93 1.21 -18.27
C LEU A 7 -4.32 2.06 -19.49
N LYS A 8 -5.22 3.04 -19.33
CA LYS A 8 -5.60 3.98 -20.40
C LYS A 8 -4.43 4.82 -20.91
N ARG A 9 -3.37 4.96 -20.12
CA ARG A 9 -2.11 5.64 -20.49
C ARG A 9 -1.04 4.68 -21.01
N GLY A 10 -1.38 3.40 -21.22
CA GLY A 10 -0.47 2.38 -21.75
C GLY A 10 0.54 1.85 -20.74
N ALA A 11 0.26 1.94 -19.43
CA ALA A 11 1.12 1.37 -18.42
C ALA A 11 0.92 -0.15 -18.30
N LYS A 12 2.01 -0.89 -18.10
CA LYS A 12 2.00 -2.24 -17.56
C LYS A 12 1.62 -2.20 -16.09
N VAL A 13 0.51 -2.82 -15.69
CA VAL A 13 -0.04 -2.73 -14.33
C VAL A 13 0.02 -4.06 -13.60
N TYR A 14 0.60 -4.05 -12.40
CA TYR A 14 0.52 -5.16 -11.46
C TYR A 14 -0.56 -4.88 -10.42
N ILE A 15 -1.59 -5.72 -10.37
CA ILE A 15 -2.58 -5.75 -9.29
C ILE A 15 -2.09 -6.75 -8.24
N ALA A 16 -1.48 -6.22 -7.19
CA ALA A 16 -1.07 -6.98 -6.01
C ALA A 16 -2.21 -7.01 -4.99
N CYS A 17 -2.72 -8.20 -4.67
CA CYS A 17 -3.94 -8.34 -3.87
C CYS A 17 -3.96 -9.62 -3.04
N ARG A 18 -4.74 -9.63 -1.96
CA ARG A 18 -4.96 -10.83 -1.14
C ARG A 18 -5.81 -11.90 -1.84
N SER A 19 -6.90 -11.46 -2.46
CA SER A 19 -7.88 -12.34 -3.11
C SER A 19 -7.63 -12.38 -4.61
N LEU A 20 -6.95 -13.42 -5.09
CA LEU A 20 -6.69 -13.63 -6.52
C LEU A 20 -7.99 -13.72 -7.34
N GLU A 21 -9.05 -14.31 -6.80
CA GLU A 21 -10.35 -14.42 -7.47
C GLU A 21 -10.91 -13.03 -7.84
N LYS A 22 -11.18 -12.20 -6.82
CA LYS A 22 -11.64 -10.81 -7.01
C LYS A 22 -10.74 -9.99 -7.92
N ALA A 23 -9.42 -10.16 -7.84
CA ALA A 23 -8.51 -9.41 -8.70
C ALA A 23 -8.47 -9.90 -10.15
N ASN A 24 -8.66 -11.20 -10.38
CA ASN A 24 -8.82 -11.73 -11.74
C ASN A 24 -10.13 -11.27 -12.37
N GLN A 25 -11.22 -11.20 -11.58
CA GLN A 25 -12.47 -10.58 -12.04
C GLN A 25 -12.25 -9.10 -12.41
N ALA A 26 -11.65 -8.31 -11.50
CA ALA A 26 -11.36 -6.91 -11.79
C ALA A 26 -10.43 -6.73 -13.01
N LYS A 27 -9.48 -7.66 -13.22
CA LYS A 27 -8.65 -7.69 -14.44
C LYS A 27 -9.51 -7.85 -15.69
N GLN A 28 -10.47 -8.78 -15.71
CA GLN A 28 -11.34 -8.99 -16.88
C GLN A 28 -12.15 -7.72 -17.20
N GLU A 29 -12.73 -7.11 -16.18
CA GLU A 29 -13.48 -5.85 -16.30
C GLU A 29 -12.59 -4.72 -16.86
N LEU A 30 -11.38 -4.54 -16.30
CA LEU A 30 -10.44 -3.51 -16.75
C LEU A 30 -9.98 -3.72 -18.20
N VAL A 31 -9.73 -4.97 -18.62
CA VAL A 31 -9.35 -5.27 -20.01
C VAL A 31 -10.50 -4.95 -20.95
N ALA A 32 -11.73 -5.33 -20.59
CA ALA A 32 -12.92 -5.03 -21.39
C ALA A 32 -13.17 -3.52 -21.53
N GLU A 33 -12.97 -2.75 -20.46
CA GLU A 33 -13.20 -1.30 -20.45
C GLU A 33 -12.09 -0.48 -21.11
N THR A 34 -10.83 -0.91 -20.98
CA THR A 34 -9.67 -0.11 -21.43
C THR A 34 -9.11 -0.59 -22.76
N GLY A 35 -9.40 -1.82 -23.19
CA GLY A 35 -8.79 -2.45 -24.36
C GLY A 35 -7.29 -2.75 -24.19
N TYR A 36 -6.70 -2.52 -23.01
CA TYR A 36 -5.27 -2.68 -22.76
C TYR A 36 -4.99 -3.94 -21.91
N PRO A 37 -4.34 -4.97 -22.46
CA PRO A 37 -4.25 -6.28 -21.81
C PRO A 37 -3.05 -6.46 -20.88
N ASP A 38 -2.13 -5.48 -20.78
CA ASP A 38 -0.88 -5.62 -19.99
C ASP A 38 -1.11 -5.41 -18.49
N ILE A 39 -1.93 -6.30 -17.93
CA ILE A 39 -2.34 -6.34 -16.53
C ILE A 39 -2.01 -7.71 -15.93
N HIS A 40 -1.27 -7.68 -14.82
CA HIS A 40 -0.75 -8.86 -14.13
C HIS A 40 -1.32 -8.92 -12.72
N VAL A 41 -1.97 -10.02 -12.38
CA VAL A 41 -2.45 -10.25 -11.01
C VAL A 41 -1.40 -11.04 -10.25
N ARG A 42 -1.12 -10.63 -9.01
CA ARG A 42 -0.17 -11.29 -8.10
C ARG A 42 -0.73 -11.30 -6.69
N GLN A 43 -0.50 -12.39 -5.97
CA GLN A 43 -0.91 -12.49 -4.58
C GLN A 43 0.01 -11.65 -3.70
N LEU A 44 -0.56 -10.85 -2.82
CA LEU A 44 0.14 -10.09 -1.79
C LEU A 44 -0.78 -9.91 -0.58
N ASP A 45 -0.37 -10.47 0.55
CA ASP A 45 -0.99 -10.21 1.85
C ASP A 45 -0.09 -9.34 2.73
N LEU A 46 -0.54 -8.11 2.98
CA LEU A 46 0.18 -7.14 3.81
C LEU A 46 0.06 -7.43 5.31
N SER A 47 -0.82 -8.35 5.73
CA SER A 47 -0.84 -8.90 7.09
C SER A 47 0.12 -10.08 7.30
N SER A 48 1.01 -10.35 6.33
CA SER A 48 2.06 -11.36 6.45
C SER A 48 3.38 -10.81 5.88
N LEU A 49 4.37 -10.54 6.73
CA LEU A 49 5.69 -10.08 6.27
C LEU A 49 6.38 -11.12 5.40
N LYS A 50 6.08 -12.41 5.60
CA LYS A 50 6.50 -13.49 4.71
C LYS A 50 5.92 -13.29 3.30
N SER A 51 4.60 -13.10 3.18
CA SER A 51 3.95 -12.84 1.89
C SER A 51 4.54 -11.62 1.18
N VAL A 52 4.82 -10.54 1.92
CA VAL A 52 5.46 -9.33 1.38
C VAL A 52 6.84 -9.63 0.78
N ARG A 53 7.67 -10.42 1.48
CA ARG A 53 9.01 -10.81 1.01
C ARG A 53 8.94 -11.70 -0.22
N GLU A 54 8.06 -12.70 -0.22
CA GLU A 54 7.86 -13.61 -1.34
C GLU A 54 7.38 -12.86 -2.59
N PHE A 55 6.41 -11.95 -2.43
CA PHE A 55 5.96 -11.08 -3.51
C PHE A 55 7.10 -10.24 -4.09
N ALA A 56 7.86 -9.54 -3.23
CA ALA A 56 8.94 -8.67 -3.68
C ALA A 56 10.05 -9.45 -4.39
N ALA A 57 10.46 -10.61 -3.85
CA ALA A 57 11.46 -11.47 -4.47
C ALA A 57 11.02 -11.96 -5.85
N LYS A 58 9.77 -12.43 -5.97
CA LYS A 58 9.20 -12.87 -7.25
C LYS A 58 9.11 -11.72 -8.26
N PHE A 59 8.62 -10.56 -7.84
CA PHE A 59 8.54 -9.38 -8.70
C PHE A 59 9.92 -8.97 -9.21
N LEU A 60 10.94 -8.91 -8.34
CA LEU A 60 12.29 -8.51 -8.72
C LEU A 60 12.97 -9.48 -9.68
N ALA A 61 12.64 -10.77 -9.61
CA ALA A 61 13.13 -11.81 -10.50
C ALA A 61 12.47 -11.76 -11.89
N GLU A 62 11.18 -11.43 -11.95
CA GLU A 62 10.40 -11.39 -13.19
C GLU A 62 10.51 -10.05 -13.92
N GLU A 63 10.57 -8.93 -13.18
CA GLU A 63 10.41 -7.60 -13.74
C GLU A 63 11.68 -6.74 -13.64
N PRO A 64 12.25 -6.33 -14.79
CA PRO A 64 13.43 -5.49 -14.81
C PRO A 64 13.11 -4.02 -14.47
N ARG A 65 11.82 -3.64 -14.44
CA ARG A 65 11.41 -2.24 -14.27
C ARG A 65 10.31 -2.05 -13.23
N LEU A 66 10.44 -1.00 -12.43
CA LEU A 66 9.39 -0.48 -11.56
C LEU A 66 9.45 1.04 -11.56
N ASN A 67 8.51 1.68 -12.26
CA ASN A 67 8.47 3.14 -12.37
C ASN A 67 7.55 3.80 -11.34
N ILE A 68 6.49 3.10 -10.90
CA ILE A 68 5.51 3.61 -9.96
C ILE A 68 5.14 2.52 -8.96
N LEU A 69 5.27 2.81 -7.67
CA LEU A 69 4.76 2.00 -6.56
C LEU A 69 3.61 2.76 -5.88
N ILE A 70 2.42 2.15 -5.81
CA ILE A 70 1.25 2.74 -5.17
C ILE A 70 0.82 1.88 -4.00
N ASN A 71 1.18 2.31 -2.79
CA ASN A 71 0.79 1.70 -1.52
C ASN A 71 -0.64 2.14 -1.17
N ASN A 72 -1.61 1.48 -1.81
CA ASN A 72 -3.03 1.81 -1.76
C ASN A 72 -3.83 0.99 -0.75
N ALA A 73 -3.47 -0.27 -0.54
CA ALA A 73 -4.28 -1.20 0.23
C ALA A 73 -4.51 -0.70 1.67
N GLY A 74 -5.60 -1.11 2.28
CA GLY A 74 -5.83 -0.79 3.68
C GLY A 74 -7.11 -1.37 4.24
N VAL A 75 -7.19 -1.35 5.57
CA VAL A 75 -8.35 -1.68 6.39
C VAL A 75 -8.66 -0.51 7.30
N MET A 76 -9.92 -0.36 7.71
CA MET A 76 -10.36 0.74 8.55
C MET A 76 -11.33 0.25 9.62
N ALA A 77 -11.16 0.77 10.84
CA ALA A 77 -12.08 0.60 11.96
C ALA A 77 -12.46 -0.87 12.24
N CYS A 78 -11.55 -1.81 11.99
CA CYS A 78 -11.82 -3.23 12.24
C CYS A 78 -11.78 -3.55 13.74
N PRO A 79 -12.42 -4.65 14.19
CA PRO A 79 -12.20 -5.20 15.51
C PRO A 79 -10.71 -5.46 15.79
N LYS A 80 -10.31 -5.52 17.07
CA LYS A 80 -8.91 -5.81 17.43
C LYS A 80 -8.54 -7.18 16.87
N ALA A 81 -7.50 -7.20 16.06
CA ALA A 81 -6.90 -8.40 15.49
C ALA A 81 -5.40 -8.17 15.33
N LEU A 82 -4.65 -9.26 15.18
CA LEU A 82 -3.23 -9.23 14.90
C LEU A 82 -2.97 -9.80 13.50
N THR A 83 -1.96 -9.24 12.84
CA THR A 83 -1.35 -9.84 11.65
C THR A 83 -0.68 -11.18 12.00
N GLU A 84 -0.27 -11.94 11.00
CA GLU A 84 0.47 -13.21 11.21
C GLU A 84 1.74 -12.99 12.05
N ASP A 85 2.38 -11.82 11.89
CA ASP A 85 3.60 -11.45 12.61
C ASP A 85 3.35 -10.77 13.98
N GLY A 86 2.10 -10.74 14.47
CA GLY A 86 1.77 -10.22 15.81
C GLY A 86 1.59 -8.70 15.92
N PHE A 87 1.48 -7.97 14.80
CA PHE A 87 1.20 -6.53 14.81
C PHE A 87 -0.29 -6.24 14.80
N GLU A 88 -0.72 -5.12 15.39
CA GLU A 88 -2.08 -4.61 15.31
C GLU A 88 -2.50 -4.49 13.84
N GLN A 89 -3.68 -5.03 13.50
CA GLN A 89 -4.11 -5.23 12.13
C GLN A 89 -4.05 -3.97 11.25
N GLN A 90 -4.51 -2.82 11.73
CA GLN A 90 -4.56 -1.59 10.94
C GLN A 90 -3.17 -0.99 10.73
N LEU A 91 -2.32 -0.97 11.76
CA LEU A 91 -0.92 -0.55 11.65
C LEU A 91 -0.12 -1.53 10.78
N GLY A 92 -0.30 -2.82 10.99
CA GLY A 92 0.35 -3.90 10.25
C GLY A 92 0.06 -3.81 8.75
N VAL A 93 -1.22 -3.81 8.37
CA VAL A 93 -1.64 -3.79 6.96
C VAL A 93 -1.42 -2.42 6.32
N ASN A 94 -1.88 -1.33 6.95
CA ASN A 94 -1.88 -0.02 6.30
C ASN A 94 -0.49 0.59 6.23
N HIS A 95 0.40 0.22 7.15
CA HIS A 95 1.72 0.82 7.29
C HIS A 95 2.88 -0.19 7.19
N LEU A 96 3.01 -1.15 8.12
CA LEU A 96 4.22 -1.99 8.22
C LEU A 96 4.45 -2.87 6.98
N GLY A 97 3.39 -3.46 6.42
CA GLY A 97 3.47 -4.23 5.18
C GLY A 97 3.93 -3.37 4.00
N HIS A 98 3.38 -2.16 3.84
CA HIS A 98 3.82 -1.22 2.79
C HIS A 98 5.23 -0.69 3.02
N PHE A 99 5.59 -0.43 4.28
CA PHE A 99 6.93 -0.02 4.67
C PHE A 99 7.96 -1.07 4.23
N LEU A 100 7.73 -2.34 4.57
CA LEU A 100 8.60 -3.43 4.16
C LEU A 100 8.66 -3.56 2.63
N LEU A 101 7.50 -3.60 1.97
CA LEU A 101 7.42 -3.72 0.51
C LEU A 101 8.22 -2.62 -0.20
N THR A 102 8.04 -1.37 0.24
CA THR A 102 8.72 -0.21 -0.34
C THR A 102 10.23 -0.32 -0.21
N ASN A 103 10.72 -0.71 0.97
CA ASN A 103 12.16 -0.87 1.20
C ASN A 103 12.75 -2.02 0.38
N LEU A 104 12.04 -3.14 0.23
CA LEU A 104 12.48 -4.27 -0.59
C LEU A 104 12.56 -3.93 -2.09
N LEU A 105 11.70 -3.04 -2.57
CA LEU A 105 11.64 -2.62 -3.98
C LEU A 105 12.45 -1.34 -4.27
N LEU A 106 13.07 -0.74 -3.25
CA LEU A 106 13.63 0.60 -3.34
C LEU A 106 14.78 0.71 -4.34
N ASP A 107 15.66 -0.28 -4.39
CA ASP A 107 16.80 -0.27 -5.30
C ASP A 107 16.35 -0.43 -6.76
N ARG A 108 15.28 -1.22 -7.01
CA ARG A 108 14.67 -1.30 -8.34
C ARG A 108 14.10 0.05 -8.76
N LEU A 109 13.37 0.75 -7.88
CA LEU A 109 12.84 2.10 -8.14
C LEU A 109 13.98 3.08 -8.47
N LYS A 110 15.09 3.05 -7.73
CA LYS A 110 16.28 3.89 -8.01
C LYS A 110 16.92 3.56 -9.35
N SER A 111 17.09 2.28 -9.69
CA SER A 111 17.64 1.87 -10.99
C SER A 111 16.74 2.26 -12.18
N CYS A 112 15.46 2.51 -11.92
CA CYS A 112 14.45 2.88 -12.92
C CYS A 112 14.08 4.36 -12.85
N ALA A 113 14.90 5.20 -12.21
CA ALA A 113 14.66 6.62 -12.11
C ALA A 113 14.49 7.27 -13.52
N PRO A 114 13.58 8.26 -13.67
CA PRO A 114 12.71 8.81 -12.64
C PRO A 114 11.59 7.83 -12.25
N SER A 115 11.36 7.71 -10.95
CA SER A 115 10.35 6.80 -10.38
C SER A 115 9.56 7.46 -9.25
N ARG A 116 8.39 6.91 -8.93
CA ARG A 116 7.45 7.50 -7.96
C ARG A 116 6.88 6.48 -6.98
N ILE A 117 6.84 6.85 -5.72
CA ILE A 117 6.19 6.12 -4.64
C ILE A 117 5.01 6.97 -4.17
N VAL A 118 3.82 6.38 -4.07
CA VAL A 118 2.61 7.03 -3.59
C VAL A 118 2.03 6.24 -2.43
N ASN A 119 1.93 6.86 -1.26
CA ASN A 119 1.38 6.25 -0.04
C ASN A 119 -0.01 6.82 0.23
N LEU A 120 -1.03 5.96 0.31
CA LEU A 120 -2.37 6.42 0.65
C LEU A 120 -2.50 6.65 2.15
N SER A 121 -2.84 7.88 2.48
CA SER A 121 -3.24 8.32 3.82
C SER A 121 -4.75 8.63 3.85
N SER A 122 -5.20 9.44 4.81
CA SER A 122 -6.58 9.88 5.00
C SER A 122 -6.59 11.17 5.80
N LEU A 123 -7.63 12.01 5.72
CA LEU A 123 -7.84 13.12 6.67
C LEU A 123 -7.73 12.68 8.15
N ALA A 124 -8.02 11.40 8.42
CA ALA A 124 -7.82 10.76 9.73
C ALA A 124 -6.41 10.95 10.31
N HIS A 125 -5.37 11.13 9.47
CA HIS A 125 -4.00 11.37 9.96
C HIS A 125 -3.90 12.61 10.85
N ARG A 126 -4.77 13.62 10.65
CA ARG A 126 -4.77 14.86 11.45
C ARG A 126 -5.19 14.64 12.90
N TYR A 127 -5.88 13.53 13.17
CA TYR A 127 -6.32 13.12 14.51
C TYR A 127 -5.46 11.97 15.06
N GLY A 128 -4.42 11.55 14.34
CA GLY A 128 -3.53 10.48 14.75
C GLY A 128 -2.49 10.96 15.76
N THR A 129 -2.04 10.04 16.61
CA THR A 129 -0.81 10.18 17.41
C THR A 129 -0.06 8.86 17.33
N ILE A 130 1.26 8.90 17.19
CA ILE A 130 2.08 7.69 17.27
C ILE A 130 2.30 7.37 18.75
N ASN A 131 1.55 6.41 19.28
CA ASN A 131 1.70 5.95 20.65
C ASN A 131 2.95 5.08 20.78
N ARG A 132 4.09 5.70 21.09
CA ARG A 132 5.37 4.98 21.23
C ARG A 132 5.40 4.01 22.41
N GLN A 133 4.54 4.19 23.41
CA GLN A 133 4.51 3.35 24.62
C GLN A 133 3.64 2.11 24.45
N ASP A 134 2.71 2.13 23.49
CA ASP A 134 1.82 1.03 23.15
C ASP A 134 1.47 1.05 21.66
N LEU A 135 2.51 0.94 20.83
CA LEU A 135 2.38 1.05 19.37
C LEU A 135 1.42 -0.01 18.81
N ASN A 136 1.40 -1.17 19.45
CA ASN A 136 0.63 -2.34 19.08
C ASN A 136 -0.78 -2.38 19.69
N SER A 137 -1.19 -1.34 20.43
CA SER A 137 -2.49 -1.27 21.12
C SER A 137 -2.76 -2.49 22.01
N GLU A 138 -1.73 -3.00 22.68
CA GLU A 138 -1.79 -4.16 23.57
C GLU A 138 -2.57 -3.83 24.84
N ARG A 139 -2.39 -2.62 25.40
CA ARG A 139 -3.02 -2.19 26.65
C ARG A 139 -4.45 -1.73 26.43
N SER A 140 -4.69 -0.94 25.37
CA SER A 140 -6.01 -0.44 25.02
C SER A 140 -6.15 -0.30 23.52
N TYR A 141 -7.29 -0.75 22.98
CA TYR A 141 -7.59 -0.67 21.56
C TYR A 141 -8.83 0.18 21.31
N ASN A 142 -8.68 1.18 20.45
CA ASN A 142 -9.78 1.93 19.89
C ASN A 142 -9.65 1.92 18.36
N GLN A 143 -10.66 1.40 17.67
CA GLN A 143 -10.61 1.14 16.24
C GLN A 143 -10.35 2.40 15.39
N VAL A 144 -10.88 3.55 15.81
CA VAL A 144 -10.69 4.84 15.11
C VAL A 144 -9.28 5.37 15.37
N THR A 145 -8.83 5.32 16.62
CA THR A 145 -7.49 5.80 17.01
C THR A 145 -6.39 4.99 16.33
N ALA A 146 -6.53 3.66 16.28
CA ALA A 146 -5.60 2.77 15.56
C ALA A 146 -5.56 3.09 14.06
N TYR A 147 -6.72 3.35 13.44
CA TYR A 147 -6.78 3.80 12.05
C TYR A 147 -6.04 5.13 11.85
N CYS A 148 -6.34 6.14 12.66
CA CYS A 148 -5.70 7.46 12.61
C CYS A 148 -4.18 7.36 12.79
N GLN A 149 -3.70 6.54 13.73
CA GLN A 149 -2.28 6.24 13.93
C GLN A 149 -1.67 5.64 12.66
N SER A 150 -2.31 4.64 12.05
CA SER A 150 -1.80 4.00 10.83
C SER A 150 -1.68 4.99 9.65
N LYS A 151 -2.64 5.92 9.52
CA LYS A 151 -2.64 6.92 8.45
C LYS A 151 -1.65 8.06 8.70
N LEU A 152 -1.41 8.42 9.97
CA LEU A 152 -0.32 9.30 10.36
C LEU A 152 1.05 8.66 10.08
N ALA A 153 1.22 7.37 10.38
CA ALA A 153 2.46 6.65 10.09
C ALA A 153 2.82 6.71 8.59
N ASN A 154 1.84 6.60 7.68
CA ASN A 154 2.07 6.77 6.25
C ASN A 154 2.56 8.18 5.87
N VAL A 155 2.04 9.24 6.50
CA VAL A 155 2.51 10.62 6.25
C VAL A 155 3.95 10.81 6.74
N LEU A 156 4.24 10.39 7.98
CA LEU A 156 5.57 10.51 8.58
C LEU A 156 6.61 9.72 7.78
N PHE A 157 6.29 8.48 7.42
CA PHE A 157 7.15 7.66 6.58
C PHE A 157 7.39 8.29 5.22
N THR A 158 6.38 8.88 4.60
CA THR A 158 6.55 9.53 3.30
C THR A 158 7.51 10.72 3.39
N GLY A 159 7.37 11.56 4.41
CA GLY A 159 8.27 12.70 4.60
C GLY A 159 9.72 12.27 4.80
N GLU A 160 9.95 11.27 5.64
CA GLU A 160 11.30 10.73 5.86
C GLU A 160 11.85 10.00 4.63
N LEU A 161 11.01 9.25 3.91
CA LEU A 161 11.39 8.58 2.67
C LEU A 161 11.79 9.58 1.59
N ALA A 162 11.03 10.66 1.41
CA ALA A 162 11.35 11.72 0.47
C ALA A 162 12.72 12.36 0.79
N ARG A 163 12.96 12.68 2.06
CA ARG A 163 14.26 13.21 2.53
C ARG A 163 15.42 12.26 2.24
N ARG A 164 15.23 10.95 2.44
CA ARG A 164 16.26 9.93 2.15
C ARG A 164 16.49 9.69 0.66
N LEU A 165 15.55 10.09 -0.19
CA LEU A 165 15.62 9.89 -1.65
C LEU A 165 16.13 11.14 -2.40
N GLU A 166 16.47 12.21 -1.70
CA GLU A 166 17.14 13.37 -2.29
C GLU A 166 18.37 12.93 -3.10
N GLY A 167 18.49 13.46 -4.32
CA GLY A 167 19.57 13.10 -5.27
C GLY A 167 19.34 11.81 -6.08
N THR A 168 18.28 11.03 -5.82
CA THR A 168 18.04 9.74 -6.52
C THR A 168 17.06 9.82 -7.70
N SER A 169 16.43 10.98 -7.94
CA SER A 169 15.33 11.14 -8.91
C SER A 169 14.10 10.23 -8.66
N VAL A 170 14.02 9.61 -7.48
CA VAL A 170 12.82 8.93 -6.99
C VAL A 170 12.06 9.89 -6.08
N THR A 171 10.75 10.02 -6.32
CA THR A 171 9.88 10.91 -5.52
C THR A 171 8.91 10.11 -4.67
N ALA A 172 8.57 10.62 -3.48
CA ALA A 172 7.59 10.00 -2.59
C ALA A 172 6.51 11.01 -2.20
N TYR A 173 5.24 10.62 -2.33
CA TYR A 173 4.09 11.47 -2.01
C TYR A 173 3.07 10.74 -1.14
N ALA A 174 2.42 11.48 -0.23
CA ALA A 174 1.32 11.01 0.57
C ALA A 174 0.04 11.66 0.05
N VAL A 175 -1.02 10.87 -0.12
CA VAL A 175 -2.28 11.39 -0.65
C VAL A 175 -3.45 10.97 0.22
N HIS A 176 -4.33 11.92 0.52
CA HIS A 176 -5.68 11.64 0.97
C HIS A 176 -6.61 11.78 -0.24
N PRO A 177 -7.32 10.72 -0.65
CA PRO A 177 -8.11 10.74 -1.88
C PRO A 177 -9.49 11.42 -1.75
N GLY A 178 -9.81 12.06 -0.63
CA GLY A 178 -11.17 12.52 -0.34
C GLY A 178 -12.06 11.40 0.19
N THR A 179 -13.37 11.62 0.10
CA THR A 179 -14.38 10.58 0.33
C THR A 179 -14.60 9.80 -0.96
N VAL A 180 -14.35 8.50 -0.93
CA VAL A 180 -14.44 7.63 -2.11
C VAL A 180 -15.39 6.48 -1.79
N ASN A 181 -16.35 6.23 -2.69
CA ASN A 181 -17.28 5.11 -2.56
C ASN A 181 -16.52 3.79 -2.75
N THR A 182 -16.24 3.09 -1.64
CA THR A 182 -15.44 1.86 -1.59
C THR A 182 -15.94 0.99 -0.43
N GLU A 183 -15.47 -0.25 -0.38
CA GLU A 183 -15.72 -1.18 0.74
C GLU A 183 -14.89 -0.87 2.01
N LEU A 184 -14.10 0.20 2.03
CA LEU A 184 -13.24 0.54 3.17
C LEU A 184 -14.02 0.78 4.49
N PRO A 185 -15.17 1.48 4.52
CA PRO A 185 -15.94 1.73 5.74
C PRO A 185 -16.88 0.59 6.15
N ARG A 186 -16.73 -0.64 5.62
CA ARG A 186 -17.62 -1.79 5.92
C ARG A 186 -17.70 -2.22 7.39
N HIS A 187 -16.83 -1.69 8.26
CA HIS A 187 -16.81 -1.96 9.71
C HIS A 187 -17.22 -0.74 10.55
N MET A 188 -17.66 0.34 9.91
CA MET A 188 -18.25 1.50 10.58
C MET A 188 -19.76 1.30 10.80
#